data_AF-W2T8G2-F1
#
_entry.id   AF-W2T8G2-F1
#
_cell.length_a   1.000
_cell.length_b   1.000
_cell.length_c   1.000
_cell.angle_alpha   90.00
_cell.angle_beta   90.00
_cell.angle_gamma   90.00
#
_symmetry.space_group_name_H-M   'P 1'
#
loop_
_entity.id
_entity.type
_entity.pdbx_description
1 polymer ?
#
loop_
_entity_poly.entity_id
_entity_poly.type
_entity_poly.pdbx_seq_one_letter_code
_entity_poly.pdbx_strand_id
1 'polypeptide(L)'
;MFVSKKRVGLFKFQDDHKIPLEELYERLRTNEETGLSTDEAGERLRMYGPNALTPPYRTPTWIKFLQNLFGGFNMLLWAASAASLVGYFMEKTEFGEETKADNLYLAITLATVVTITGIFSFYQEAKSGNIMSTFANMIPTMAHVDNSSLTGESEPQTRSNEFTHNNPLESKNVAMFSTSVLEGSARGVVILTADNTVVGRIAALTAQVSSGPSPIAREINHFINIISFVALGVGVTFFVLAIIYGYTLIHVRSLVITVKSRLRSHVYDIMD
;
A
#
# COMPACT_ATOMS: atom_id res chain seq x y z
N MET A 1 0.07 12.54 -17.12
CA MET A 1 -0.97 11.93 -17.98
C MET A 1 -2.13 11.55 -17.08
N PHE A 2 -3.11 12.44 -16.92
CA PHE A 2 -4.24 12.26 -16.01
C PHE A 2 -5.27 11.37 -16.70
N VAL A 3 -5.32 10.11 -16.30
CA VAL A 3 -6.35 9.19 -16.79
C VAL A 3 -7.67 9.60 -16.17
N SER A 4 -8.48 10.23 -17.02
CA SER A 4 -9.86 10.63 -16.82
C SER A 4 -10.64 9.66 -15.93
N LYS A 5 -11.13 10.17 -14.79
CA LYS A 5 -12.30 9.62 -14.07
C LYS A 5 -13.43 9.48 -15.08
N LYS A 6 -13.57 8.32 -15.73
CA LYS A 6 -14.86 7.89 -16.25
C LYS A 6 -15.75 7.81 -15.01
N ARG A 7 -16.61 8.81 -14.85
CA ARG A 7 -17.83 8.72 -14.03
C ARG A 7 -18.57 7.50 -14.56
N VAL A 8 -18.30 6.33 -13.96
CA VAL A 8 -19.19 5.19 -14.04
C VAL A 8 -20.50 5.74 -13.50
N GLY A 9 -21.50 5.81 -14.38
CA GLY A 9 -22.80 6.35 -14.04
C GLY A 9 -23.23 5.75 -12.70
N LEU A 10 -23.75 6.60 -11.84
CA LEU A 10 -24.37 6.22 -10.58
C LEU A 10 -25.56 5.31 -10.93
N PHE A 11 -25.30 4.01 -11.13
CA PHE A 11 -26.32 3.02 -11.41
C PHE A 11 -27.16 2.92 -10.15
N LYS A 12 -28.36 3.52 -10.22
CA LYS A 12 -29.45 3.32 -9.28
C LYS A 12 -29.51 1.84 -8.96
N PHE A 13 -29.61 1.49 -7.69
CA PHE A 13 -30.19 0.23 -7.25
C PHE A 13 -31.56 0.17 -7.92
N GLN A 14 -31.62 -0.43 -9.11
CA GLN A 14 -32.78 -0.35 -9.98
C GLN A 14 -33.82 -1.28 -9.39
N ASP A 15 -35.06 -0.80 -9.39
CA ASP A 15 -36.25 -1.42 -8.79
C ASP A 15 -36.66 -2.72 -9.50
N ASP A 16 -35.69 -3.48 -10.02
CA ASP A 16 -35.86 -4.68 -10.84
C ASP A 16 -36.51 -5.81 -10.05
N HIS A 17 -36.41 -5.77 -8.72
CA HIS A 17 -37.13 -6.65 -7.80
C HIS A 17 -38.57 -6.18 -7.49
N LYS A 18 -38.96 -4.96 -7.89
CA LYS A 18 -40.30 -4.41 -7.65
C LYS A 18 -41.23 -4.54 -8.85
N ILE A 19 -40.67 -4.72 -10.04
CA ILE A 19 -41.43 -4.86 -11.29
C ILE A 19 -41.90 -6.31 -11.50
N PRO A 20 -43.04 -6.53 -12.18
CA PRO A 20 -43.49 -7.86 -12.55
C PRO A 20 -42.52 -8.56 -13.50
N LEU A 21 -42.54 -9.90 -13.53
CA LEU A 21 -41.58 -10.71 -14.28
C LEU A 21 -41.64 -10.44 -15.79
N GLU A 22 -42.83 -10.18 -16.32
CA GLU A 22 -43.04 -9.87 -17.74
C GLU A 22 -42.29 -8.59 -18.15
N GLU A 23 -42.37 -7.55 -17.32
CA GLU A 23 -41.66 -6.29 -17.54
C GLU A 23 -40.15 -6.47 -17.37
N LEU A 24 -39.72 -7.32 -16.43
CA LEU A 24 -38.30 -7.66 -16.24
C LEU A 24 -37.73 -8.37 -17.47
N TYR A 25 -38.46 -9.31 -18.06
CA TYR A 25 -38.07 -10.03 -19.27
C TYR A 25 -37.97 -9.12 -20.49
N GLU A 26 -38.93 -8.21 -20.67
CA GLU A 26 -38.89 -7.21 -21.74
C GLU A 26 -37.69 -6.26 -21.57
N ARG A 27 -37.47 -5.77 -20.34
CA ARG A 27 -36.41 -4.83 -20.03
C ARG A 27 -35.01 -5.43 -20.18
N LEU A 28 -34.82 -6.68 -19.77
CA LEU A 28 -33.54 -7.39 -19.89
C LEU A 28 -33.36 -8.08 -21.25
N ARG A 29 -34.40 -8.07 -22.10
CA ARG A 29 -34.45 -8.76 -23.40
C ARG A 29 -34.04 -10.22 -23.25
N THR A 30 -34.74 -10.94 -22.39
CA THR A 30 -34.51 -12.37 -22.13
C THR A 30 -35.83 -13.13 -22.12
N ASN A 31 -35.80 -14.39 -22.53
CA ASN A 31 -36.96 -15.25 -22.50
C ASN A 31 -36.99 -16.07 -21.19
N GLU A 32 -38.19 -16.35 -20.66
CA GLU A 32 -38.39 -17.13 -19.43
C GLU A 32 -37.93 -18.58 -19.56
N GLU A 33 -38.30 -19.25 -20.65
CA GLU A 33 -38.08 -20.69 -20.82
C GLU A 33 -36.74 -21.00 -21.49
N THR A 34 -36.37 -20.20 -22.48
CA THR A 34 -35.18 -20.45 -23.32
C THR A 34 -33.96 -19.63 -22.91
N GLY A 35 -34.13 -18.60 -22.08
CA GLY A 35 -33.06 -17.71 -21.66
C GLY A 35 -32.54 -16.83 -22.78
N LEU A 36 -31.22 -16.60 -22.79
CA LEU A 36 -30.53 -15.80 -23.82
C LEU A 36 -29.93 -16.70 -24.89
N SER A 37 -29.92 -16.21 -26.14
CA SER A 37 -29.18 -16.88 -27.21
C SER A 37 -27.67 -16.80 -26.97
N THR A 38 -26.91 -17.77 -27.51
CA THR A 38 -25.45 -17.83 -27.38
C THR A 38 -24.77 -16.60 -27.99
N ASP A 39 -25.33 -16.08 -29.08
CA ASP A 39 -24.80 -14.92 -29.80
C ASP A 39 -25.00 -13.64 -28.97
N GLU A 40 -26.21 -13.43 -28.44
CA GLU A 40 -26.49 -12.28 -27.56
C GLU A 40 -25.72 -12.36 -26.24
N ALA A 41 -25.50 -13.55 -25.70
CA ALA A 41 -24.65 -13.75 -24.52
C ALA A 41 -23.19 -13.34 -24.83
N GLY A 42 -22.69 -13.68 -26.03
CA GLY A 42 -21.38 -13.27 -26.51
C GLY A 42 -21.25 -11.75 -26.71
N GLU A 43 -22.28 -11.09 -27.25
CA GLU A 43 -22.33 -9.63 -27.37
C GLU A 43 -22.32 -8.94 -26.01
N ARG A 44 -23.15 -9.41 -25.06
CA ARG A 44 -23.14 -8.89 -23.69
C ARG A 44 -21.79 -9.09 -23.01
N LEU A 45 -21.14 -10.24 -23.19
CA LEU A 45 -19.80 -10.49 -22.64
C LEU A 45 -18.75 -9.52 -23.20
N ARG A 46 -18.83 -9.17 -24.50
CA ARG A 46 -17.93 -8.17 -25.11
C ARG A 46 -18.20 -6.75 -24.61
N MET A 47 -19.46 -6.41 -24.34
CA MET A 47 -19.87 -5.09 -23.88
C MET A 47 -19.55 -4.86 -22.39
N TYR A 48 -19.91 -5.81 -21.53
CA TYR A 48 -19.80 -5.67 -20.07
C TYR A 48 -18.51 -6.26 -19.50
N GLY A 49 -17.81 -7.11 -20.25
CA GLY A 49 -16.65 -7.85 -19.78
C GLY A 49 -17.02 -9.09 -18.98
N PRO A 50 -16.02 -9.86 -18.51
CA PRO A 50 -16.23 -11.07 -17.73
C PRO A 50 -16.89 -10.76 -16.38
N ASN A 51 -17.69 -11.68 -15.88
CA ASN A 51 -18.25 -11.62 -14.52
C ASN A 51 -17.16 -11.95 -13.47
N ALA A 52 -16.17 -11.05 -13.34
CA ALA A 52 -15.05 -11.18 -12.41
C ALA A 52 -14.73 -9.83 -11.76
N LEU A 53 -14.36 -9.85 -10.49
CA LEU A 53 -14.00 -8.64 -9.75
C LEU A 53 -12.69 -8.06 -10.27
N THR A 54 -12.64 -6.74 -10.46
CA THR A 54 -11.41 -6.07 -10.87
C THR A 54 -10.40 -6.09 -9.72
N PRO A 55 -9.21 -6.70 -9.89
CA PRO A 55 -8.21 -6.71 -8.82
C PRO A 55 -7.73 -5.28 -8.53
N PRO A 56 -7.47 -4.93 -7.26
CA PRO A 56 -6.98 -3.60 -6.93
C PRO A 56 -5.61 -3.34 -7.58
N TYR A 57 -5.37 -2.09 -7.99
CA TYR A 57 -4.06 -1.67 -8.49
C TYR A 57 -2.98 -1.93 -7.44
N ARG A 58 -2.00 -2.78 -7.79
CA ARG A 58 -0.85 -3.05 -6.94
C ARG A 58 0.27 -2.07 -7.29
N THR A 59 0.83 -1.41 -6.28
CA THR A 59 2.10 -0.68 -6.47
C THR A 59 3.18 -1.67 -6.87
N PRO A 60 3.98 -1.39 -7.90
CA PRO A 60 5.03 -2.31 -8.32
C PRO A 60 6.08 -2.49 -7.22
N THR A 61 6.61 -3.70 -7.09
CA THR A 61 7.54 -4.12 -6.03
C THR A 61 8.82 -3.30 -5.98
N TRP A 62 9.31 -2.82 -7.12
CA TRP A 62 10.51 -1.97 -7.17
C TRP A 62 10.26 -0.57 -6.56
N ILE A 63 9.04 -0.02 -6.65
CA ILE A 63 8.70 1.25 -5.98
C ILE A 63 8.70 1.05 -4.46
N LYS A 64 8.13 -0.05 -3.99
CA LYS A 64 8.18 -0.42 -2.55
C LYS A 64 9.62 -0.61 -2.06
N PHE A 65 10.45 -1.25 -2.86
CA PHE A 65 11.87 -1.41 -2.55
C PHE A 65 12.60 -0.06 -2.42
N LEU A 66 12.39 0.85 -3.38
CA LEU A 66 12.97 2.19 -3.31
C LEU A 66 12.44 2.98 -2.12
N GLN A 67 11.17 2.85 -1.79
CA GLN A 67 10.56 3.50 -0.64
C GLN A 67 11.19 3.02 0.68
N ASN A 68 11.58 1.75 0.79
CA ASN A 68 12.32 1.23 1.95
C ASN A 68 13.78 1.66 1.97
N LEU A 69 14.43 1.76 0.81
CA LEU A 69 15.84 2.12 0.73
C LEU A 69 16.09 3.63 0.93
N PHE A 70 15.15 4.47 0.49
CA PHE A 70 15.27 5.94 0.55
C PHE A 70 14.27 6.60 1.50
N GLY A 71 13.45 5.83 2.22
CA GLY A 71 12.46 6.35 3.16
C GLY A 71 13.03 6.67 4.54
N GLY A 72 12.54 7.74 5.14
CA GLY A 72 12.77 8.08 6.55
C GLY A 72 14.26 8.19 6.91
N PHE A 73 14.71 7.37 7.86
CA PHE A 73 16.05 7.41 8.44
C PHE A 73 17.16 7.06 7.43
N ASN A 74 16.87 6.18 6.48
CA ASN A 74 17.85 5.76 5.47
C ASN A 74 18.28 6.92 4.57
N MET A 75 17.41 7.92 4.35
CA MET A 75 17.75 9.13 3.61
C MET A 75 18.83 9.96 4.32
N LEU A 76 18.79 10.04 5.66
CA LEU A 76 19.79 10.77 6.45
C LEU A 76 21.15 10.08 6.37
N LEU A 77 21.17 8.76 6.41
CA LEU A 77 22.40 7.99 6.31
C LEU A 77 23.02 8.09 4.91
N TRP A 78 22.20 8.11 3.85
CA TRP A 78 22.68 8.42 2.50
C TRP A 78 23.28 9.82 2.40
N ALA A 79 22.63 10.83 3.00
CA ALA A 79 23.16 12.19 3.05
C ALA A 79 24.49 12.25 3.83
N ALA A 80 24.62 11.53 4.95
CA ALA A 80 25.85 11.45 5.72
C ALA A 80 26.98 10.74 4.96
N SER A 81 26.67 9.65 4.25
CA SER A 81 27.62 8.95 3.37
C SER A 81 28.10 9.87 2.24
N ALA A 82 27.19 10.59 1.58
CA ALA A 82 27.52 11.55 0.53
C ALA A 82 28.36 12.72 1.07
N ALA A 83 28.02 13.29 2.23
CA ALA A 83 28.79 14.36 2.85
C ALA A 83 30.22 13.90 3.23
N SER A 84 30.36 12.66 3.71
CA SER A 84 31.66 12.06 4.03
C SER A 84 32.52 11.84 2.77
N LEU A 85 31.88 11.42 1.67
CA LEU A 85 32.52 11.28 0.36
C LEU A 85 33.00 12.63 -0.17
N VAL A 86 32.16 13.68 -0.09
CA VAL A 86 32.52 15.05 -0.48
C VAL A 86 33.67 15.57 0.38
N GLY A 87 33.64 15.33 1.70
CA GLY A 87 34.73 15.69 2.60
C GLY A 87 36.06 15.03 2.22
N TYR A 88 36.04 13.77 1.82
CA TYR A 88 37.22 13.07 1.30
C TYR A 88 37.74 13.70 0.00
N PHE A 89 36.85 14.02 -0.96
CA PHE A 89 37.25 14.67 -2.22
C PHE A 89 37.87 16.05 -1.99
N MET A 90 37.27 16.87 -1.12
CA MET A 90 37.79 18.20 -0.78
C MET A 90 39.19 18.10 -0.13
N GLU A 91 39.37 17.16 0.80
CA GLU A 91 40.66 16.95 1.45
C GLU A 91 41.72 16.45 0.46
N LYS A 92 41.33 15.58 -0.48
CA LYS A 92 42.22 15.06 -1.52
C LYS A 92 42.71 16.15 -2.47
N THR A 93 41.85 17.10 -2.83
CA THR A 93 42.24 18.26 -3.67
C THR A 93 43.18 19.23 -2.96
N GLU A 94 43.15 19.30 -1.63
CA GLU A 94 43.92 20.28 -0.86
C GLU A 94 45.25 19.71 -0.30
N PHE A 95 45.26 18.42 0.11
CA PHE A 95 46.41 17.79 0.79
C PHE A 95 47.10 16.65 0.01
N GLY A 96 46.60 16.27 -1.17
CA GLY A 96 47.27 15.41 -2.15
C GLY A 96 47.71 14.02 -1.66
N GLU A 97 48.82 13.95 -0.91
CA GLU A 97 49.48 12.72 -0.43
C GLU A 97 49.29 12.43 1.08
N GLU A 98 48.98 13.42 1.92
CA GLU A 98 48.76 13.20 3.38
C GLU A 98 47.30 12.92 3.77
N THR A 99 46.44 12.67 2.79
CA THR A 99 45.01 12.39 3.02
C THR A 99 44.78 11.11 3.82
N LYS A 100 44.16 11.22 4.99
CA LYS A 100 43.69 10.04 5.74
C LYS A 100 42.44 9.45 5.08
N ALA A 101 42.45 8.14 4.84
CA ALA A 101 41.34 7.43 4.22
C ALA A 101 40.11 7.24 5.17
N ASP A 102 40.16 7.75 6.40
CA ASP A 102 39.08 7.67 7.40
C ASP A 102 37.72 8.09 6.84
N ASN A 103 37.66 9.21 6.11
CA ASN A 103 36.41 9.74 5.54
C ASN A 103 35.85 8.85 4.42
N LEU A 104 36.74 8.19 3.66
CA LEU A 104 36.36 7.23 2.61
C LEU A 104 35.81 5.94 3.23
N TYR A 105 36.49 5.39 4.24
CA TYR A 105 36.02 4.21 4.97
C TYR A 105 34.65 4.46 5.62
N LEU A 106 34.45 5.65 6.20
CA LEU A 106 33.17 6.04 6.80
C LEU A 106 32.06 6.08 5.74
N ALA A 107 32.31 6.70 4.58
CA ALA A 107 31.33 6.79 3.50
C ALA A 107 30.89 5.41 2.99
N ILE A 108 31.85 4.51 2.74
CA ILE A 108 31.59 3.14 2.26
C ILE A 108 30.87 2.31 3.33
N THR A 109 31.27 2.43 4.60
CA THR A 109 30.64 1.72 5.72
C THR A 109 29.18 2.13 5.86
N LEU A 110 28.88 3.44 5.83
CA LEU A 110 27.51 3.94 5.89
C LEU A 110 26.66 3.44 4.71
N ALA A 111 27.17 3.52 3.48
CA ALA A 111 26.45 3.04 2.29
C ALA A 111 26.16 1.52 2.38
N THR A 112 27.11 0.74 2.89
CA THR A 112 26.95 -0.71 3.08
C THR A 112 25.89 -1.02 4.13
N VAL A 113 25.93 -0.35 5.29
CA VAL A 113 24.94 -0.54 6.37
C VAL A 113 23.54 -0.18 5.89
N VAL A 114 23.37 0.95 5.16
CA VAL A 114 22.07 1.36 4.62
C VAL A 114 21.53 0.36 3.61
N THR A 115 22.40 -0.16 2.74
CA THR A 115 22.00 -1.14 1.73
C THR A 115 21.53 -2.45 2.39
N ILE A 116 22.29 -2.97 3.37
CA ILE A 116 21.93 -4.20 4.10
C ILE A 116 20.62 -4.01 4.87
N THR A 117 20.48 -2.91 5.61
CA THR A 117 19.27 -2.62 6.39
C THR A 117 18.05 -2.40 5.49
N GLY A 118 18.21 -1.75 4.33
CA GLY A 118 17.16 -1.58 3.33
C GLY A 118 16.70 -2.91 2.72
N ILE A 119 17.62 -3.81 2.37
CA ILE A 119 17.29 -5.16 1.86
C ILE A 119 16.54 -5.96 2.93
N PHE A 120 17.04 -5.96 4.18
CA PHE A 120 16.41 -6.67 5.28
C PHE A 120 15.02 -6.13 5.60
N SER A 121 14.84 -4.81 5.57
CA SER A 121 13.54 -4.16 5.74
C SER A 121 12.56 -4.54 4.64
N PHE A 122 12.98 -4.52 3.38
CA PHE A 122 12.15 -4.99 2.25
C PHE A 122 11.77 -6.47 2.41
N TYR A 123 12.71 -7.31 2.86
CA TYR A 123 12.43 -8.74 3.08
C TYR A 123 11.40 -8.96 4.20
N GLN A 124 11.49 -8.23 5.31
CA GLN A 124 10.50 -8.27 6.39
C GLN A 124 9.11 -7.82 5.91
N GLU A 125 9.04 -6.75 5.13
CA GLU A 125 7.77 -6.24 4.60
C GLU A 125 7.17 -7.21 3.57
N ALA A 126 7.99 -7.76 2.66
CA ALA A 126 7.56 -8.76 1.69
C ALA A 126 7.02 -10.03 2.36
N LYS A 127 7.67 -10.49 3.44
CA LYS A 127 7.20 -11.66 4.22
C LYS A 127 5.91 -11.35 4.98
N SER A 128 5.78 -10.15 5.56
CA SER A 128 4.56 -9.72 6.26
C SER A 128 3.36 -9.58 5.31
N GLY A 129 3.58 -9.02 4.11
CA GLY A 129 2.54 -8.89 3.08
C GLY A 129 1.94 -10.22 2.62
N ASN A 130 2.75 -11.29 2.60
CA ASN A 130 2.27 -12.62 2.22
C ASN A 130 1.29 -13.23 3.22
N ILE A 131 1.36 -12.87 4.50
CA ILE A 131 0.40 -13.34 5.52
C ILE A 131 -0.98 -12.74 5.24
N MET A 132 -1.03 -11.45 4.89
CA MET A 132 -2.28 -10.75 4.54
C MET A 132 -2.92 -11.29 3.26
N SER A 133 -2.14 -11.61 2.22
CA SER A 133 -2.68 -12.26 1.02
C SER A 133 -3.09 -13.71 1.28
N THR A 134 -2.47 -14.38 2.26
CA THR A 134 -2.92 -15.71 2.70
C THR A 134 -4.27 -15.59 3.39
N PHE A 135 -4.53 -14.56 4.20
CA PHE A 135 -5.87 -14.28 4.73
C PHE A 135 -6.89 -13.95 3.65
N ALA A 136 -6.51 -13.20 2.60
CA ALA A 136 -7.38 -12.95 1.45
C ALA A 136 -7.72 -14.23 0.67
N ASN A 137 -6.78 -15.20 0.62
CA ASN A 137 -7.00 -16.53 0.06
C ASN A 137 -7.67 -17.52 1.05
N MET A 138 -7.75 -17.18 2.35
CA MET A 138 -8.49 -17.93 3.36
C MET A 138 -9.97 -17.50 3.45
N ILE A 139 -10.40 -16.49 2.68
CA ILE A 139 -11.82 -16.30 2.39
C ILE A 139 -12.20 -17.47 1.46
N PRO A 140 -12.95 -18.47 1.95
CA PRO A 140 -13.19 -19.68 1.19
C PRO A 140 -13.99 -19.35 -0.06
N THR A 141 -13.49 -19.74 -1.24
CA THR A 141 -14.23 -19.70 -2.50
C THR A 141 -15.29 -20.80 -2.62
N MET A 142 -15.58 -21.57 -1.57
CA MET A 142 -16.60 -22.63 -1.62
C MET A 142 -17.41 -22.73 -0.33
N ALA A 143 -18.72 -22.49 -0.53
CA ALA A 143 -19.89 -23.05 0.13
C ALA A 143 -19.96 -22.99 1.66
N HIS A 144 -20.67 -21.98 2.18
CA HIS A 144 -21.77 -22.09 3.17
C HIS A 144 -22.82 -21.03 2.75
N VAL A 145 -24.10 -21.40 2.65
CA VAL A 145 -25.16 -20.39 2.46
C VAL A 145 -25.53 -19.86 3.81
N ASP A 146 -24.71 -18.95 4.25
CA ASP A 146 -25.03 -18.16 5.39
C ASP A 146 -25.04 -16.71 4.91
N ASN A 147 -26.22 -16.08 4.99
CA ASN A 147 -26.29 -14.64 4.76
C ASN A 147 -25.49 -13.90 5.83
N SER A 148 -24.95 -14.55 6.86
CA SER A 148 -24.02 -13.98 7.84
C SER A 148 -22.89 -13.16 7.22
N SER A 149 -22.39 -13.55 6.04
CA SER A 149 -21.35 -12.79 5.34
C SER A 149 -21.80 -11.40 4.88
N LEU A 150 -23.10 -11.18 4.69
CA LEU A 150 -23.71 -9.94 4.19
C LEU A 150 -24.60 -9.23 5.24
N THR A 151 -25.27 -9.98 6.11
CA THR A 151 -26.23 -9.49 7.11
C THR A 151 -25.87 -9.84 8.56
N GLY A 152 -24.95 -10.78 8.79
CA GLY A 152 -24.59 -11.26 10.14
C GLY A 152 -25.54 -12.30 10.75
N GLU A 153 -26.60 -12.70 10.05
CA GLU A 153 -27.64 -13.62 10.56
C GLU A 153 -27.42 -15.04 10.05
N SER A 154 -27.30 -16.02 10.98
CA SER A 154 -26.98 -17.43 10.69
C SER A 154 -28.17 -18.30 10.24
N GLU A 155 -29.38 -17.74 10.19
CA GLU A 155 -30.58 -18.47 9.81
C GLU A 155 -30.82 -18.46 8.29
N PRO A 156 -30.99 -19.65 7.67
CA PRO A 156 -31.36 -19.77 6.26
C PRO A 156 -32.60 -18.95 5.91
N GLN A 157 -32.48 -18.08 4.89
CA GLN A 157 -33.59 -17.27 4.41
C GLN A 157 -34.27 -17.91 3.20
N THR A 158 -35.58 -18.15 3.29
CA THR A 158 -36.38 -18.70 2.19
C THR A 158 -36.53 -17.69 1.05
N ARG A 159 -36.41 -18.17 -0.20
CA ARG A 159 -36.58 -17.37 -1.43
C ARG A 159 -37.89 -17.71 -2.14
N SER A 160 -38.53 -16.70 -2.72
CA SER A 160 -39.79 -16.78 -3.47
C SER A 160 -39.75 -15.85 -4.67
N ASN A 161 -40.58 -16.07 -5.69
CA ASN A 161 -40.70 -15.17 -6.85
C ASN A 161 -41.43 -13.85 -6.52
N GLU A 162 -42.17 -13.79 -5.41
CA GLU A 162 -42.93 -12.61 -5.00
C GLU A 162 -42.05 -11.52 -4.34
N PHE A 163 -42.37 -10.27 -4.66
CA PHE A 163 -41.80 -9.10 -3.99
C PHE A 163 -42.35 -8.97 -2.56
N THR A 164 -41.46 -8.95 -1.57
CA THR A 164 -41.85 -8.87 -0.15
C THR A 164 -41.42 -7.58 0.53
N HIS A 165 -40.29 -6.99 0.14
CA HIS A 165 -39.74 -5.83 0.83
C HIS A 165 -39.07 -4.83 -0.11
N ASN A 166 -39.17 -3.54 0.22
CA ASN A 166 -38.58 -2.46 -0.57
C ASN A 166 -37.05 -2.56 -0.66
N ASN A 167 -36.40 -3.02 0.41
CA ASN A 167 -34.96 -3.25 0.42
C ASN A 167 -34.64 -4.56 -0.31
N PRO A 168 -33.89 -4.54 -1.42
CA PRO A 168 -33.52 -5.74 -2.17
C PRO A 168 -32.67 -6.72 -1.37
N LEU A 169 -32.01 -6.29 -0.28
CA LEU A 169 -31.27 -7.20 0.60
C LEU A 169 -32.18 -8.12 1.43
N GLU A 170 -33.39 -7.63 1.74
CA GLU A 170 -34.38 -8.33 2.58
C GLU A 170 -35.50 -8.97 1.74
N SER A 171 -35.64 -8.57 0.47
CA SER A 171 -36.66 -9.14 -0.40
C SER A 171 -36.35 -10.59 -0.76
N LYS A 172 -37.38 -11.45 -0.73
CA LYS A 172 -37.23 -12.89 -0.99
C LYS A 172 -36.99 -13.23 -2.47
N ASN A 173 -37.29 -12.31 -3.38
CA ASN A 173 -37.14 -12.48 -4.83
C ASN A 173 -35.79 -12.04 -5.41
N VAL A 174 -34.82 -11.74 -4.55
CA VAL A 174 -33.45 -11.42 -4.97
C VAL A 174 -32.48 -12.43 -4.38
N ALA A 175 -31.65 -13.03 -5.23
CA ALA A 175 -30.50 -13.83 -4.83
C ALA A 175 -29.22 -13.01 -5.05
N MET A 176 -28.27 -13.09 -4.10
CA MET A 176 -27.06 -12.28 -4.13
C MET A 176 -25.85 -13.10 -4.58
N PHE A 177 -24.92 -12.43 -5.27
CA PHE A 177 -23.61 -13.00 -5.56
C PHE A 177 -22.91 -13.39 -4.24
N SER A 178 -22.20 -14.54 -4.25
CA SER A 178 -21.60 -15.17 -3.05
C SER A 178 -22.56 -15.86 -2.07
N THR A 179 -23.87 -15.97 -2.40
CA THR A 179 -24.80 -16.87 -1.69
C THR A 179 -24.94 -18.19 -2.48
N SER A 180 -25.03 -19.32 -1.78
CA SER A 180 -25.27 -20.64 -2.40
C SER A 180 -26.72 -21.08 -2.10
N VAL A 181 -27.16 -22.28 -2.48
CA VAL A 181 -28.51 -22.81 -2.21
C VAL A 181 -28.39 -24.04 -1.29
N LEU A 182 -29.08 -24.04 -0.14
CA LEU A 182 -29.02 -25.16 0.83
C LEU A 182 -29.95 -26.29 0.41
N GLU A 183 -31.19 -25.94 0.05
CA GLU A 183 -32.24 -26.89 -0.29
C GLU A 183 -33.11 -26.32 -1.41
N GLY A 184 -33.59 -27.20 -2.30
CA GLY A 184 -34.44 -26.84 -3.43
C GLY A 184 -33.70 -26.44 -4.70
N SER A 185 -34.46 -26.00 -5.70
CA SER A 185 -33.96 -25.49 -6.98
C SER A 185 -34.70 -24.20 -7.32
N ALA A 186 -33.96 -23.21 -7.81
CA ALA A 186 -34.51 -21.94 -8.25
C ALA A 186 -33.95 -21.59 -9.63
N ARG A 187 -34.77 -20.89 -10.43
CA ARG A 187 -34.36 -20.23 -11.66
C ARG A 187 -34.49 -18.73 -11.46
N GLY A 188 -33.59 -17.96 -12.06
CA GLY A 188 -33.58 -16.52 -11.92
C GLY A 188 -32.81 -15.85 -13.05
N VAL A 189 -33.06 -14.56 -13.22
CA VAL A 189 -32.40 -13.73 -14.23
C VAL A 189 -31.26 -12.96 -13.57
N VAL A 190 -30.12 -12.88 -14.26
CA VAL A 190 -28.97 -12.11 -13.79
C VAL A 190 -29.23 -10.62 -14.02
N ILE A 191 -29.35 -9.86 -12.93
CA ILE A 191 -29.61 -8.41 -12.95
C ILE A 191 -28.29 -7.61 -12.88
N LEU A 192 -27.30 -8.09 -12.11
CA LEU A 192 -26.02 -7.43 -11.87
C LEU A 192 -24.85 -8.40 -12.01
N THR A 193 -23.72 -7.92 -12.54
CA THR A 193 -22.49 -8.70 -12.74
C THR A 193 -21.26 -7.95 -12.20
N ALA A 194 -20.22 -8.70 -11.83
CA ALA A 194 -18.90 -8.23 -11.40
C ALA A 194 -18.96 -7.12 -10.33
N ASP A 195 -18.23 -6.02 -10.54
CA ASP A 195 -18.13 -4.87 -9.64
C ASP A 195 -19.48 -4.16 -9.42
N ASN A 196 -20.48 -4.41 -10.27
CA ASN A 196 -21.83 -3.86 -10.12
C ASN A 196 -22.70 -4.66 -9.13
N THR A 197 -22.27 -5.84 -8.71
CA THR A 197 -22.96 -6.61 -7.66
C THR A 197 -22.82 -5.94 -6.29
N VAL A 198 -23.69 -6.29 -5.33
CA VAL A 198 -23.59 -5.79 -3.95
C VAL A 198 -22.22 -6.12 -3.34
N VAL A 199 -21.79 -7.37 -3.47
CA VAL A 199 -20.48 -7.84 -3.00
C VAL A 199 -19.34 -7.18 -3.78
N GLY A 200 -19.47 -7.00 -5.09
CA GLY A 200 -18.46 -6.29 -5.90
C GLY A 200 -18.26 -4.84 -5.46
N ARG A 201 -19.34 -4.13 -5.12
CA ARG A 201 -19.25 -2.79 -4.52
C ARG A 201 -18.60 -2.80 -3.14
N ILE A 202 -18.94 -3.77 -2.29
CA ILE A 202 -18.30 -3.92 -0.98
C ILE A 202 -16.79 -4.20 -1.16
N ALA A 203 -16.42 -5.12 -2.05
CA ALA A 203 -15.03 -5.44 -2.38
C ALA A 203 -14.28 -4.23 -2.94
N ALA A 204 -14.92 -3.42 -3.79
CA ALA A 204 -14.34 -2.19 -4.31
C ALA A 204 -14.14 -1.12 -3.22
N LEU A 205 -15.09 -1.01 -2.27
CA LEU A 205 -15.00 -0.09 -1.14
C LEU A 205 -13.91 -0.54 -0.16
N THR A 206 -13.84 -1.83 0.19
CA THR A 206 -12.79 -2.36 1.07
C THR A 206 -11.41 -2.27 0.44
N ALA A 207 -11.30 -2.48 -0.87
CA ALA A 207 -10.06 -2.27 -1.60
C ALA A 207 -9.63 -0.80 -1.68
N GLN A 208 -10.58 0.14 -1.64
CA GLN A 208 -10.32 1.59 -1.58
C GLN A 208 -9.95 2.07 -0.18
N VAL A 209 -10.18 1.28 0.87
CA VAL A 209 -9.58 1.52 2.18
C VAL A 209 -8.09 1.20 2.06
N SER A 210 -7.35 2.08 1.40
CA SER A 210 -5.90 2.07 1.45
C SER A 210 -5.52 2.23 2.91
N SER A 211 -4.94 1.18 3.50
CA SER A 211 -4.36 1.22 4.84
C SER A 211 -3.40 2.41 4.87
N GLY A 212 -3.81 3.49 5.56
CA GLY A 212 -2.91 4.60 5.82
C GLY A 212 -1.66 4.10 6.56
N PRO A 213 -0.58 4.90 6.62
CA PRO A 213 0.58 4.53 7.41
C PRO A 213 0.15 4.17 8.84
N SER A 214 0.69 3.07 9.38
CA SER A 214 0.35 2.65 10.74
C SER A 214 0.67 3.76 11.74
N PRO A 215 -0.05 3.85 12.89
CA PRO A 215 0.23 4.87 13.91
C PRO A 215 1.72 4.90 14.31
N ILE A 216 2.31 3.72 14.47
CA ILE A 216 3.76 3.56 14.76
C ILE A 216 4.62 4.09 13.62
N ALA A 217 4.29 3.80 12.36
CA ALA A 217 5.05 4.33 11.22
C ALA A 217 4.95 5.86 11.13
N ARG A 218 3.80 6.45 11.48
CA ARG A 218 3.63 7.91 11.52
C ARG A 218 4.46 8.54 12.64
N GLU A 219 4.49 7.93 13.81
CA GLU A 219 5.32 8.37 14.94
C GLU A 219 6.81 8.26 14.61
N ILE A 220 7.25 7.17 13.98
CA ILE A 220 8.63 7.00 13.52
C ILE A 220 9.00 8.11 12.52
N ASN A 221 8.15 8.39 11.52
CA ASN A 221 8.41 9.46 10.56
C ASN A 221 8.49 10.84 11.24
N HIS A 222 7.62 11.10 12.22
CA HIS A 222 7.67 12.34 12.99
C HIS A 222 8.98 12.44 13.80
N PHE A 223 9.37 11.36 14.48
CA PHE A 223 10.61 11.26 15.23
C PHE A 223 11.86 11.48 14.35
N ILE A 224 11.89 10.84 13.17
CA ILE A 224 12.97 11.01 12.19
C ILE A 224 13.06 12.48 11.73
N ASN A 225 11.92 13.13 11.47
CA ASN A 225 11.92 14.53 11.06
C ASN A 225 12.46 15.45 12.16
N ILE A 226 12.15 15.18 13.43
CA ILE A 226 12.71 15.93 14.57
C ILE A 226 14.23 15.76 14.61
N ILE A 227 14.74 14.53 14.56
CA ILE A 227 16.19 14.27 14.56
C ILE A 227 16.86 14.95 13.38
N SER A 228 16.25 14.91 12.19
CA SER A 228 16.76 15.55 10.99
C SER A 228 16.92 17.07 11.18
N PHE A 229 15.89 17.71 11.74
CA PHE A 229 15.92 19.14 12.00
C PHE A 229 16.96 19.53 13.04
N VAL A 230 17.07 18.75 14.13
CA VAL A 230 18.09 18.97 15.17
C VAL A 230 19.50 18.77 14.61
N ALA A 231 19.75 17.69 13.86
CA ALA A 231 21.04 17.42 13.25
C ALA A 231 21.45 18.53 12.28
N LEU A 232 20.52 19.00 11.45
CA LEU A 232 20.76 20.12 10.53
C LEU A 232 21.02 21.43 11.31
N GLY A 233 20.24 21.72 12.34
CA GLY A 233 20.40 22.92 13.17
C GLY A 233 21.75 22.96 13.87
N VAL A 234 22.17 21.85 14.46
CA VAL A 234 23.51 21.71 15.07
C VAL A 234 24.59 21.89 14.01
N GLY A 235 24.46 21.22 12.85
CA GLY A 235 25.41 21.34 11.74
C GLY A 235 25.57 22.78 11.23
N VAL A 236 24.46 23.49 11.02
CA VAL A 236 24.46 24.89 10.59
C VAL A 236 25.08 25.79 11.66
N THR A 237 24.76 25.56 12.93
CA THR A 237 25.32 26.35 14.04
C THR A 237 26.84 26.20 14.10
N PHE A 238 27.36 24.98 14.02
CA PHE A 238 28.82 24.74 13.96
C PHE A 238 29.46 25.35 12.70
N PHE A 239 28.78 25.29 11.56
CA PHE A 239 29.26 25.89 10.31
C PHE A 239 29.35 27.42 10.40
N VAL A 240 28.34 28.08 10.97
CA VAL A 240 28.34 29.54 11.18
C VAL A 240 29.42 29.94 12.18
N LEU A 241 29.58 29.20 13.28
CA LEU A 241 30.66 29.45 14.24
C LEU A 241 32.04 29.29 13.59
N ALA A 242 32.23 28.28 12.74
CA ALA A 242 33.47 28.09 12.00
C ALA A 242 33.82 29.31 11.13
N ILE A 243 32.83 29.92 10.46
CA ILE A 243 33.02 31.14 9.67
C ILE A 243 33.34 32.35 10.57
N ILE A 244 32.57 32.55 11.66
CA ILE A 244 32.71 33.73 12.54
C ILE A 244 34.07 33.77 13.23
N TYR A 245 34.55 32.63 13.72
CA TYR A 245 35.84 32.57 14.42
C TYR A 245 37.06 32.71 13.50
N GLY A 246 36.85 32.97 12.20
CA GLY A 246 37.94 33.13 11.24
C GLY A 246 38.80 31.88 11.14
N TYR A 247 38.24 30.72 11.50
CA TYR A 247 38.87 29.46 11.23
C TYR A 247 38.92 29.31 9.70
N THR A 248 40.06 29.66 9.10
CA THR A 248 40.47 29.02 7.85
C THR A 248 40.31 27.52 8.02
N LEU A 249 39.92 26.82 6.95
CA LEU A 249 39.61 25.38 6.91
C LEU A 249 40.61 24.49 7.71
N ILE A 250 41.83 25.00 7.85
CA ILE A 250 43.00 24.45 8.54
C ILE A 250 42.84 24.37 10.07
N HIS A 251 42.31 25.40 10.74
CA HIS A 251 42.29 25.43 12.21
C HIS A 251 41.08 24.68 12.82
N VAL A 252 39.91 24.62 12.15
CA VAL A 252 38.76 23.80 12.60
C VAL A 252 39.14 22.32 12.57
N ARG A 253 39.93 21.91 11.56
CA ARG A 253 40.48 20.55 11.44
C ARG A 253 41.45 20.20 12.57
N SER A 254 42.33 21.13 12.96
CA SER A 254 43.26 20.93 14.09
C SER A 254 42.51 20.70 15.41
N LEU A 255 41.44 21.47 15.69
CA LEU A 255 40.65 21.30 16.91
C LEU A 255 39.96 19.92 16.95
N VAL A 256 39.34 19.48 15.84
CA VAL A 256 38.66 18.18 15.76
C VAL A 256 39.65 17.02 15.88
N ILE A 257 40.82 17.11 15.23
CA ILE A 257 41.87 16.09 15.31
C ILE A 257 42.47 16.04 16.73
N THR A 258 42.71 17.18 17.37
CA THR A 258 43.24 17.25 18.74
C THR A 258 42.23 16.73 19.77
N VAL A 259 40.95 17.05 19.64
CA VAL A 259 39.89 16.52 20.52
C VAL A 259 39.74 15.00 20.32
N LYS A 260 39.72 14.51 19.07
CA LYS A 260 39.66 13.06 18.76
C LYS A 260 40.89 12.31 19.25
N SER A 261 42.07 12.93 19.19
CA SER A 261 43.34 12.41 19.70
C SER A 261 43.35 12.34 21.24
N ARG A 262 42.89 13.39 21.92
CA ARG A 262 42.88 13.47 23.39
C ARG A 262 41.84 12.56 24.03
N LEU A 263 40.67 12.40 23.41
CA LEU A 263 39.67 11.41 23.82
C LEU A 263 40.18 9.98 23.65
N ARG A 264 40.90 9.70 22.56
CA ARG A 264 41.49 8.38 22.33
C ARG A 264 42.55 8.03 23.37
N SER A 265 43.44 8.96 23.74
CA SER A 265 44.46 8.68 24.76
C SER A 265 43.84 8.44 26.14
N HIS A 266 42.83 9.23 26.52
CA HIS A 266 42.14 9.04 27.81
C HIS A 266 41.36 7.72 27.90
N VAL A 267 40.83 7.21 26.79
CA VAL A 267 40.13 5.91 26.77
C VAL A 267 41.13 4.75 26.91
N TYR A 268 42.35 4.87 26.37
CA TYR A 268 43.41 3.88 26.57
C TYR A 268 43.93 3.86 28.01
N ASP A 269 44.11 5.03 28.64
CA ASP A 269 44.51 5.13 30.06
C ASP A 269 43.47 4.57 31.04
N ILE A 270 42.22 4.36 30.62
CA ILE A 270 41.14 3.79 31.44
C ILE A 270 41.00 2.26 31.20
N MET A 271 41.61 1.72 30.16
CA MET A 271 41.54 0.28 29.80
C MET A 271 42.75 -0.55 30.24
N ASP A 272 43.82 0.07 30.75
CA ASP A 272 44.94 -0.58 31.46
C ASP A 272 44.76 -0.47 32.99
#